data_AF-T1A996-F1
#
_entry.id   AF-T1A996-F1
#
_cell.length_a   1.000
_cell.length_b   1.000
_cell.length_c   1.000
_cell.angle_alpha   90.00
_cell.angle_beta   90.00
_cell.angle_gamma   90.00
#
_symmetry.space_group_name_H-M   'P 1'
#
loop_
_entity.id
_entity.type
_entity.pdbx_description
1 polymer ?
#
loop_
_entity_poly.entity_id
_entity_poly.type
_entity_poly.pdbx_seq_one_letter_code
_entity_poly.pdbx_strand_id
1 'polypeptide(L)'
;MAQVSVKIPTPLRSFAGGAAAIPVEGATVGEVLRRMSATHSGLGRHLFTPEGKLRNFVAVYRNDEDIRYLERDSTPVKDGDVVSIVPAIAGGGGVEPRATIPLVVSERSVPAGARARPLSNEEMLRYSRHLLLSEVGVEGQKKLRDAKVLIVGAGGLGSPTALYLAAVGVGEIGLVDFDRVEVSNLQRQILYTTADVGHAKVDAARDRLQAMNPGAHVIA
;
A
#
# COMPACT_ATOMS: atom_id res chain seq x y z
N MET A 1 28.20 -25.30 -0.06
CA MET A 1 27.37 -24.08 0.01
C MET A 1 27.83 -23.18 -1.10
N ALA A 2 26.91 -22.51 -1.78
CA ALA A 2 27.27 -21.65 -2.89
C ALA A 2 27.70 -20.26 -2.41
N GLN A 3 28.74 -19.68 -3.00
CA GLN A 3 29.17 -18.32 -2.74
C GLN A 3 28.40 -17.34 -3.63
N VAL A 4 27.58 -16.48 -3.01
CA VAL A 4 26.73 -15.51 -3.70
C VAL A 4 27.01 -14.09 -3.25
N SER A 5 26.63 -13.12 -4.10
CA SER A 5 26.75 -11.70 -3.80
C SER A 5 25.37 -11.09 -3.53
N VAL A 6 25.13 -10.62 -2.31
CA VAL A 6 23.87 -9.97 -1.95
C VAL A 6 23.97 -8.47 -2.19
N LYS A 7 23.25 -7.93 -3.18
CA LYS A 7 23.19 -6.48 -3.45
C LYS A 7 22.33 -5.77 -2.43
N ILE A 8 22.92 -4.76 -1.79
CA ILE A 8 22.28 -3.94 -0.75
C ILE A 8 21.77 -2.63 -1.37
N PRO A 9 20.45 -2.39 -1.34
CA PRO A 9 19.84 -1.18 -1.87
C PRO A 9 20.27 0.03 -1.02
N THR A 10 20.38 1.20 -1.65
CA THR A 10 20.88 2.44 -1.01
C THR A 10 20.26 2.73 0.37
N PRO A 11 18.93 2.61 0.58
CA PRO A 11 18.33 2.88 1.89
C PRO A 11 18.77 1.93 3.01
N LEU A 12 19.27 0.73 2.67
CA LEU A 12 19.68 -0.28 3.64
C LEU A 12 21.19 -0.29 3.92
N ARG A 13 21.99 0.48 3.16
CA ARG A 13 23.45 0.46 3.29
C ARG A 13 23.94 0.95 4.64
N SER A 14 23.25 1.89 5.29
CA SER A 14 23.58 2.35 6.65
C SER A 14 23.51 1.22 7.68
N PHE A 15 22.65 0.22 7.47
CA PHE A 15 22.52 -0.97 8.32
C PHE A 15 23.47 -2.10 7.91
N ALA A 16 24.20 -1.93 6.81
CA ALA A 16 25.15 -2.86 6.22
C ALA A 16 26.60 -2.33 6.26
N GLY A 17 26.91 -1.39 7.17
CA GLY A 17 28.25 -0.79 7.26
C GLY A 17 28.67 0.00 6.02
N GLY A 18 27.71 0.48 5.22
CA GLY A 18 27.95 1.19 3.96
C GLY A 18 28.14 0.29 2.74
N ALA A 19 28.17 -1.04 2.90
CA ALA A 19 28.43 -1.98 1.82
C ALA A 19 27.33 -1.95 0.75
N ALA A 20 27.71 -1.90 -0.52
CA ALA A 20 26.78 -1.99 -1.66
C ALA A 20 26.47 -3.45 -2.05
N ALA A 21 27.36 -4.38 -1.67
CA ALA A 21 27.16 -5.81 -1.82
C ALA A 21 27.88 -6.55 -0.69
N ILE A 22 27.31 -7.67 -0.25
CA ILE A 22 27.87 -8.53 0.80
C ILE A 22 28.04 -9.94 0.24
N PRO A 23 29.26 -10.51 0.22
CA PRO A 23 29.45 -11.91 -0.12
C PRO A 23 28.94 -12.81 1.01
N VAL A 24 28.13 -13.81 0.67
CA VAL A 24 27.53 -14.73 1.65
C VAL A 24 27.49 -16.13 1.06
N GLU A 25 27.75 -17.13 1.88
CA GLU A 25 27.61 -18.53 1.50
C GLU A 25 26.27 -19.10 1.97
N GLY A 26 25.58 -19.85 1.10
CA GLY A 26 24.37 -20.59 1.46
C GLY A 26 23.92 -21.56 0.38
N ALA A 27 22.99 -22.46 0.70
CA ALA A 27 22.38 -23.36 -0.27
C ALA A 27 21.10 -22.77 -0.90
N THR A 28 20.42 -21.89 -0.17
CA THR A 28 19.15 -21.25 -0.60
C THR A 28 19.16 -19.75 -0.33
N VAL A 29 18.31 -19.00 -1.04
CA VAL A 29 18.14 -17.55 -0.80
C VAL A 29 17.79 -17.25 0.65
N GLY A 30 16.90 -18.03 1.27
CA GLY A 30 16.52 -17.84 2.67
C GLY A 30 17.67 -18.05 3.64
N GLU A 31 18.53 -19.04 3.40
CA GLU A 31 19.74 -19.26 4.21
C GLU A 31 20.73 -18.09 4.06
N VAL A 32 20.96 -17.64 2.83
CA VAL A 32 21.83 -16.50 2.51
C VAL A 32 21.37 -15.25 3.26
N LEU A 33 20.09 -14.90 3.19
CA LEU A 33 19.55 -13.71 3.84
C LEU A 33 19.60 -13.79 5.37
N ARG A 34 19.35 -14.97 5.96
CA ARG A 34 19.43 -15.19 7.41
C ARG A 34 20.88 -15.06 7.90
N ARG A 35 21.85 -15.65 7.21
CA ARG A 35 23.28 -15.52 7.55
C ARG A 35 23.76 -14.08 7.45
N MET A 36 23.41 -13.39 6.37
CA MET A 36 23.71 -11.97 6.21
C MET A 36 23.19 -11.13 7.39
N SER A 37 21.95 -11.41 7.81
CA SER A 37 21.28 -10.70 8.89
C SER A 37 21.80 -11.04 10.28
N ALA A 38 22.37 -12.24 10.46
CA ALA A 38 23.07 -12.60 11.69
C ALA A 38 24.36 -11.78 11.88
N THR A 39 25.09 -11.53 10.80
CA THR A 39 26.29 -10.67 10.81
C THR A 39 25.94 -9.18 10.88
N HIS A 40 24.78 -8.78 10.33
CA HIS A 40 24.32 -7.38 10.28
C HIS A 40 22.91 -7.25 10.89
N SER A 41 22.85 -7.19 12.22
CA SER A 41 21.60 -7.20 12.98
C SER A 41 20.62 -6.07 12.62
N GLY A 42 21.15 -4.93 12.15
CA GLY A 42 20.34 -3.82 11.62
C GLY A 42 19.50 -4.23 10.41
N LEU A 43 20.08 -4.97 9.46
CA LEU A 43 19.37 -5.46 8.27
C LEU A 43 18.24 -6.42 8.65
N GLY A 44 18.47 -7.30 9.64
CA GLY A 44 17.50 -8.31 10.05
C GLY A 44 16.13 -7.72 10.40
N ARG A 45 16.10 -6.59 11.09
CA ARG A 45 14.85 -5.91 11.48
C ARG A 45 14.03 -5.40 10.29
N HIS A 46 14.71 -5.02 9.21
CA HIS A 46 14.09 -4.51 7.98
C HIS A 46 13.69 -5.61 7.01
N LEU A 47 14.35 -6.77 7.04
CA LEU A 47 14.10 -7.88 6.13
C LEU A 47 13.12 -8.91 6.72
N PHE A 48 13.20 -9.19 8.02
CA PHE A 48 12.45 -10.26 8.66
C PHE A 48 11.42 -9.73 9.68
N THR A 49 10.33 -10.49 9.86
CA THR A 49 9.38 -10.30 10.96
C THR A 49 10.00 -10.78 12.29
N PRO A 50 9.43 -10.44 13.46
CA PRO A 50 9.90 -10.97 14.75
C PRO A 50 9.90 -12.51 14.81
N GLU A 51 9.03 -13.17 14.04
CA GLU A 51 8.93 -14.62 13.91
C GLU A 51 9.97 -15.23 12.94
N GLY A 52 10.88 -14.41 12.39
CA GLY A 52 11.96 -14.85 11.52
C GLY A 52 11.56 -15.14 10.07
N LYS A 53 10.35 -14.75 9.65
CA LYS A 53 9.90 -14.87 8.25
C LYS A 53 10.31 -13.66 7.44
N LEU A 54 10.68 -13.84 6.18
CA LEU A 54 10.93 -12.73 5.26
C LEU A 54 9.65 -11.89 5.12
N ARG A 55 9.76 -10.57 5.25
CA ARG A 55 8.61 -9.67 5.15
C ARG A 55 8.07 -9.67 3.72
N ASN A 56 6.75 -9.80 3.57
CA ASN A 56 6.09 -9.91 2.26
C ASN A 56 6.37 -8.73 1.29
N PHE A 57 6.64 -7.54 1.83
CA PHE A 57 6.93 -6.34 1.04
C PHE A 57 8.40 -6.20 0.62
N VAL A 58 9.28 -7.11 1.06
CA VAL A 58 10.67 -7.14 0.63
C VAL A 58 10.75 -8.02 -0.61
N ALA A 59 10.87 -7.40 -1.77
CA ALA A 59 11.08 -8.15 -3.01
C ALA A 59 12.54 -8.60 -3.08
N VAL A 60 12.73 -9.88 -3.38
CA VAL A 60 14.05 -10.50 -3.46
C VAL A 60 14.17 -11.20 -4.81
N TYR A 61 15.29 -10.97 -5.47
CA TYR A 61 15.58 -11.52 -6.79
C TYR A 61 16.83 -12.38 -6.72
N ARG A 62 16.83 -13.52 -7.41
CA ARG A 62 18.04 -14.26 -7.76
C ARG A 62 18.35 -13.94 -9.21
N ASN A 63 19.46 -13.23 -9.43
CA ASN A 63 19.80 -12.58 -10.69
C ASN A 63 18.67 -11.61 -11.09
N ASP A 64 17.90 -11.94 -12.12
CA ASP A 64 16.78 -11.13 -12.62
C ASP A 64 15.39 -11.74 -12.34
N GLU A 65 15.34 -12.89 -11.65
CA GLU A 65 14.10 -13.60 -11.34
C GLU A 65 13.65 -13.36 -9.89
N ASP A 66 12.42 -12.91 -9.71
CA ASP A 66 11.81 -12.76 -8.38
C ASP A 66 11.56 -14.13 -7.75
N ILE A 67 12.04 -14.34 -6.53
CA ILE A 67 11.93 -15.63 -5.83
C ILE A 67 10.47 -16.05 -5.59
N ARG A 68 9.51 -15.13 -5.66
CA ARG A 68 8.07 -15.41 -5.54
C ARG A 68 7.53 -16.26 -6.70
N TYR A 69 8.18 -16.21 -7.87
CA TYR A 69 7.87 -17.08 -9.01
C TYR A 69 8.72 -18.35 -9.04
N LEU A 70 9.63 -18.49 -8.08
CA LEU A 70 10.47 -19.67 -7.85
C LEU A 70 9.99 -20.38 -6.57
N GLU A 71 10.92 -20.90 -5.76
CA GLU A 71 10.64 -21.63 -4.52
C GLU A 71 10.70 -20.73 -3.27
N ARG A 72 10.55 -19.41 -3.45
CA ARG A 72 10.64 -18.40 -2.37
C ARG A 72 11.95 -18.55 -1.57
N ASP A 73 11.88 -18.58 -0.25
CA ASP A 73 13.05 -18.76 0.63
C ASP A 73 13.84 -20.05 0.33
N SER A 74 13.19 -21.08 -0.20
CA SER A 74 13.83 -22.35 -0.56
C SER A 74 14.52 -22.32 -1.92
N THR A 75 14.44 -21.20 -2.66
CA THR A 75 15.06 -21.05 -3.99
C THR A 75 16.56 -21.39 -3.90
N PRO A 76 17.04 -22.41 -4.62
CA PRO A 76 18.43 -22.80 -4.60
C PRO A 76 19.31 -21.74 -5.27
N VAL A 77 20.51 -21.55 -4.74
CA VAL A 77 21.53 -20.65 -5.27
C VAL A 77 22.77 -21.41 -5.74
N LYS A 78 23.49 -20.83 -6.70
CA LYS A 78 24.72 -21.35 -7.29
C LYS A 78 25.87 -20.36 -7.12
N ASP A 79 27.10 -20.84 -7.23
CA ASP A 79 28.29 -19.98 -7.17
C ASP A 79 28.20 -18.87 -8.21
N GLY A 80 28.42 -17.64 -7.77
CA GLY A 80 28.36 -16.45 -8.61
C GLY A 80 26.95 -15.85 -8.77
N ASP A 81 25.90 -16.48 -8.23
CA ASP A 81 24.56 -15.87 -8.24
C ASP A 81 24.57 -14.53 -7.50
N VAL A 82 23.75 -13.62 -8.00
CA VAL A 82 23.50 -12.31 -7.37
C VAL A 82 22.13 -12.34 -6.72
N VAL A 83 22.06 -12.08 -5.41
CA VAL A 83 20.78 -11.92 -4.71
C VAL A 83 20.52 -10.43 -4.54
N SER A 84 19.46 -9.88 -5.13
CA SER A 84 19.12 -8.46 -5.03
C SER A 84 17.94 -8.24 -4.10
N ILE A 85 18.09 -7.30 -3.16
CA ILE A 85 17.02 -6.89 -2.25
C ILE A 85 16.44 -5.57 -2.74
N VAL A 86 15.13 -5.56 -2.98
CA VAL A 86 14.37 -4.36 -3.32
C VAL A 86 13.41 -4.07 -2.17
N PRO A 87 13.70 -3.04 -1.34
CA PRO A 87 12.84 -2.71 -0.22
C PRO A 87 11.60 -1.98 -0.74
N ALA A 88 10.46 -2.15 -0.07
CA ALA A 88 9.34 -1.25 -0.27
C ALA A 88 9.74 0.15 0.24
N ILE A 89 9.93 1.11 -0.67
CA ILE A 89 10.14 2.51 -0.31
C ILE A 89 8.77 3.18 -0.28
N ALA A 90 8.20 3.30 0.91
CA ALA A 90 7.17 4.31 1.15
C ALA A 90 7.87 5.66 1.37
N GLY A 91 7.56 6.65 0.54
CA GLY A 91 8.06 8.01 0.72
C GLY A 91 7.47 8.62 1.99
N GLY A 92 8.32 8.87 2.98
CA GLY A 92 8.00 9.59 4.21
C GLY A 92 9.30 9.88 4.94
N GLY A 93 9.71 11.15 4.99
CA GLY A 93 10.85 11.55 5.80
C GLY A 93 10.62 11.16 7.25
N GLY A 94 11.68 10.77 7.96
CA GLY A 94 11.60 10.43 9.38
C GLY A 94 10.97 11.58 10.16
N VAL A 95 9.69 11.42 10.51
CA VAL A 95 9.02 12.33 11.43
C VAL A 95 9.40 11.81 12.81
N GLU A 96 10.35 12.48 13.47
CA GLU A 96 10.39 12.54 14.93
C GLU A 96 8.95 12.66 15.43
N PRO A 97 8.48 11.80 16.37
CA PRO A 97 7.08 11.77 16.79
C PRO A 97 6.70 13.11 17.43
N ARG A 98 6.34 14.09 16.60
CA ARG A 98 5.62 15.28 17.04
C ARG A 98 4.26 14.82 17.50
N ALA A 99 3.83 15.37 18.62
CA ALA A 99 2.54 15.13 19.25
C ALA A 99 1.49 14.85 18.18
N THR A 100 1.11 13.57 18.10
CA THR A 100 0.03 13.10 17.26
C THR A 100 -1.17 13.97 17.58
N ILE A 101 -1.68 14.71 16.59
CA ILE A 101 -3.10 15.08 16.64
C ILE A 101 -3.80 13.72 16.66
N PRO A 102 -4.49 13.33 17.75
CA PRO A 102 -5.18 12.07 17.75
C PRO A 102 -6.25 12.18 16.68
N LEU A 103 -6.08 11.45 15.57
CA LEU A 103 -7.20 11.09 14.73
C LEU A 103 -8.07 10.24 15.64
N VAL A 104 -9.10 10.85 16.24
CA VAL A 104 -10.10 10.14 17.02
C VAL A 104 -10.92 9.32 16.03
N VAL A 105 -10.40 8.14 15.68
CA VAL A 105 -11.22 7.08 15.12
C VAL A 105 -12.11 6.64 16.27
N SER A 106 -13.30 7.21 16.35
CA SER A 106 -14.32 6.73 17.26
C SER A 106 -14.51 5.25 16.97
N GLU A 107 -14.17 4.37 17.91
CA GLU A 107 -14.57 2.97 17.92
C GLU A 107 -16.09 2.84 18.14
N ARG A 108 -16.89 3.57 17.35
CA ARG A 108 -18.31 3.23 17.24
C ARG A 108 -18.32 1.87 16.56
N SER A 109 -18.59 0.86 17.37
CA SER A 109 -18.96 -0.47 16.92
C SER A 109 -19.98 -0.35 15.80
N VAL A 110 -19.53 -0.64 14.57
CA VAL A 110 -20.43 -0.87 13.44
C VAL A 110 -21.48 -1.88 13.91
N PRO A 111 -22.79 -1.60 13.80
CA PRO A 111 -23.83 -2.49 14.29
C PRO A 111 -23.59 -3.91 13.75
N ALA A 112 -23.69 -4.91 14.64
CA ALA A 112 -23.33 -6.29 14.35
C ALA A 112 -24.07 -6.91 13.14
N GLY A 113 -25.17 -6.30 12.68
CA GLY A 113 -25.96 -6.76 11.53
C GLY A 113 -25.43 -6.40 10.14
N ALA A 114 -24.49 -5.46 9.99
CA ALA A 114 -23.94 -5.11 8.66
C ALA A 114 -22.76 -6.00 8.23
N ARG A 115 -22.16 -6.73 9.17
CA ARG A 115 -20.93 -7.53 8.99
C ARG A 115 -21.26 -8.97 8.59
N ALA A 116 -21.72 -9.21 7.36
CA ALA A 116 -21.90 -10.60 6.94
C ALA A 116 -21.90 -10.88 5.44
N ARG A 117 -22.01 -9.89 4.54
CA ARG A 117 -22.11 -10.25 3.11
C ARG A 117 -20.74 -10.58 2.52
N PRO A 118 -20.55 -11.74 1.87
CA PRO A 118 -19.36 -12.00 1.08
C PRO A 118 -19.20 -10.95 -0.01
N LEU A 119 -17.97 -10.75 -0.50
CA LEU A 119 -17.74 -9.93 -1.68
C LEU A 119 -18.47 -10.57 -2.86
N SER A 120 -19.18 -9.76 -3.64
CA SER A 120 -19.76 -10.24 -4.91
C SER A 120 -18.65 -10.59 -5.89
N ASN A 121 -18.97 -11.36 -6.94
CA ASN A 121 -18.00 -11.67 -8.00
C ASN A 121 -17.45 -10.39 -8.66
N GLU A 122 -18.27 -9.35 -8.80
CA GLU A 122 -17.83 -8.06 -9.33
C GLU A 122 -16.84 -7.37 -8.38
N GLU A 123 -17.12 -7.36 -7.07
CA GLU A 123 -16.21 -6.80 -6.07
C GLU A 123 -14.90 -7.60 -6.02
N MET A 124 -14.96 -8.92 -6.11
CA MET A 124 -13.77 -9.78 -6.16
C MET A 124 -12.92 -9.50 -7.39
N LEU A 125 -13.54 -9.32 -8.56
CA LEU A 125 -12.83 -8.99 -9.79
C LEU A 125 -12.19 -7.60 -9.71
N ARG A 126 -12.98 -6.59 -9.31
CA ARG A 126 -12.56 -5.18 -9.20
C ARG A 126 -11.39 -5.01 -8.22
N TYR A 127 -11.46 -5.64 -7.05
CA TYR A 127 -10.46 -5.51 -5.99
C TYR A 127 -9.41 -6.63 -5.99
N SER A 128 -9.38 -7.47 -7.03
CA SER A 128 -8.50 -8.65 -7.11
C SER A 128 -7.05 -8.37 -6.70
N ARG A 129 -6.47 -7.24 -7.12
CA ARG A 129 -5.10 -6.83 -6.75
C ARG A 129 -4.96 -6.41 -5.28
N HIS A 130 -5.98 -5.80 -4.68
CA HIS A 130 -5.99 -5.45 -3.26
C HIS A 130 -6.14 -6.69 -2.38
N LEU A 131 -6.93 -7.68 -2.82
CA LEU A 131 -7.12 -8.94 -2.12
C LEU A 131 -5.83 -9.76 -1.97
N LEU A 132 -4.84 -9.53 -2.85
CA LEU A 132 -3.51 -10.16 -2.76
C LEU A 132 -2.60 -9.52 -1.69
N LEU A 133 -2.93 -8.32 -1.21
CA LEU A 133 -2.16 -7.65 -0.17
C LEU A 133 -2.45 -8.30 1.18
N SER A 134 -1.43 -8.79 1.88
CA SER A 134 -1.57 -9.49 3.16
C SER A 134 -2.27 -8.66 4.24
N GLU A 135 -2.07 -7.34 4.21
CA GLU A 135 -2.59 -6.35 5.15
C GLU A 135 -4.07 -6.03 4.87
N VAL A 136 -4.55 -6.29 3.66
CA VAL A 136 -5.93 -6.07 3.25
C VAL A 136 -6.66 -7.40 3.19
N GLY A 137 -6.35 -8.25 2.21
CA GLY A 137 -7.05 -9.51 1.99
C GLY A 137 -8.56 -9.34 1.81
N VAL A 138 -9.28 -10.46 1.86
CA VAL A 138 -10.76 -10.45 1.78
C VAL A 138 -11.39 -9.71 2.96
N GLU A 139 -10.88 -9.93 4.16
CA GLU A 139 -11.45 -9.34 5.37
C GLU A 139 -11.22 -7.83 5.47
N GLY A 140 -10.05 -7.34 5.08
CA GLY A 140 -9.77 -5.91 4.99
C GLY A 140 -10.60 -5.23 3.90
N GLN A 141 -10.79 -5.89 2.75
CA GLN A 141 -11.66 -5.35 1.70
C GLN A 141 -13.13 -5.28 2.14
N LYS A 142 -13.63 -6.29 2.88
CA LYS A 142 -14.96 -6.22 3.52
C LYS A 142 -15.05 -5.06 4.50
N LYS A 143 -14.02 -4.84 5.33
CA LYS A 143 -13.97 -3.69 6.26
C LYS A 143 -14.01 -2.36 5.52
N LEU A 144 -13.28 -2.21 4.41
CA LEU A 144 -13.31 -1.00 3.58
C LEU A 144 -14.71 -0.78 3.01
N ARG A 145 -15.32 -1.81 2.42
CA ARG A 145 -16.68 -1.76 1.89
C ARG A 145 -17.71 -1.40 2.98
N ASP A 146 -17.54 -1.87 4.20
CA ASP A 146 -18.48 -1.58 5.28
C ASP A 146 -18.18 -0.22 5.98
N ALA A 147 -17.09 0.46 5.60
CA ALA A 147 -16.69 1.73 6.17
C ALA A 147 -17.48 2.91 5.58
N LYS A 148 -17.62 3.96 6.40
CA LYS A 148 -18.24 5.22 6.05
C LYS A 148 -17.26 6.36 6.34
N VAL A 149 -17.03 7.23 5.36
CA VAL A 149 -16.08 8.34 5.48
C VAL A 149 -16.74 9.65 5.08
N LEU A 150 -16.56 10.70 5.88
CA LEU A 150 -16.99 12.05 5.56
C LEU A 150 -15.77 12.89 5.15
N ILE A 151 -15.83 13.54 3.99
CA ILE A 151 -14.81 14.45 3.48
C ILE A 151 -15.37 15.87 3.50
N VAL A 152 -14.75 16.72 4.33
CA VAL A 152 -15.09 18.15 4.40
C VAL A 152 -14.12 18.93 3.51
N GLY A 153 -14.65 19.47 2.42
CA GLY A 153 -13.92 20.13 1.35
C GLY A 153 -13.54 19.15 0.24
N ALA A 154 -14.11 19.34 -0.95
CA ALA A 154 -13.83 18.60 -2.18
C ALA A 154 -12.87 19.38 -3.11
N GLY A 155 -12.03 20.24 -2.53
CA GLY A 155 -11.01 21.04 -3.22
C GLY A 155 -9.70 20.27 -3.48
N GLY A 156 -8.55 20.95 -3.37
CA GLY A 156 -7.25 20.38 -3.79
C GLY A 156 -6.78 19.15 -3.00
N LEU A 157 -7.14 19.04 -1.72
CA LEU A 157 -6.84 17.86 -0.89
C LEU A 157 -7.98 16.83 -0.91
N GLY A 158 -9.23 17.30 -0.90
CA GLY A 158 -10.41 16.44 -0.99
C GLY A 158 -10.47 15.66 -2.29
N SER A 159 -10.04 16.27 -3.41
CA SER A 159 -10.04 15.64 -4.73
C SER A 159 -9.26 14.31 -4.78
N PRO A 160 -7.95 14.28 -4.51
CA PRO A 160 -7.20 13.02 -4.51
C PRO A 160 -7.68 12.07 -3.41
N THR A 161 -8.08 12.60 -2.24
CA THR A 161 -8.55 11.77 -1.12
C THR A 161 -9.81 11.00 -1.49
N ALA A 162 -10.82 11.67 -2.06
CA ALA A 162 -12.07 11.04 -2.46
C ALA A 162 -11.87 10.03 -3.59
N LEU A 163 -11.00 10.34 -4.57
CA LEU A 163 -10.63 9.42 -5.64
C LEU A 163 -10.06 8.12 -5.07
N TYR A 164 -9.08 8.20 -4.17
CA TYR A 164 -8.48 6.99 -3.61
C TYR A 164 -9.45 6.22 -2.72
N LEU A 165 -10.25 6.89 -1.89
CA LEU A 165 -11.23 6.21 -1.02
C LEU A 165 -12.29 5.47 -1.83
N ALA A 166 -12.82 6.08 -2.89
CA ALA A 166 -13.74 5.40 -3.79
C ALA A 166 -13.05 4.26 -4.55
N ALA A 167 -11.81 4.46 -5.03
CA ALA A 167 -11.09 3.42 -5.78
C ALA A 167 -10.74 2.18 -4.94
N VAL A 168 -10.39 2.37 -3.66
CA VAL A 168 -10.12 1.24 -2.75
C VAL A 168 -11.40 0.56 -2.25
N GLY A 169 -12.56 1.12 -2.56
CA GLY A 169 -13.85 0.50 -2.29
C GLY A 169 -14.41 0.81 -0.91
N VAL A 170 -14.21 2.02 -0.40
CA VAL A 170 -15.02 2.52 0.73
C VAL A 170 -16.49 2.54 0.33
N GLY A 171 -17.36 1.90 1.12
CA GLY A 171 -18.75 1.70 0.70
C GLY A 171 -19.62 2.94 0.79
N GLU A 172 -19.33 3.86 1.71
CA GLU A 172 -20.06 5.12 1.80
C GLU A 172 -19.11 6.32 1.97
N ILE A 173 -19.26 7.31 1.09
CA ILE A 173 -18.46 8.54 1.11
C ILE A 173 -19.42 9.73 1.15
N GLY A 174 -19.42 10.46 2.26
CA GLY A 174 -20.09 11.75 2.38
C GLY A 174 -19.16 12.87 1.94
N LEU A 175 -19.67 13.82 1.16
CA LEU A 175 -18.96 15.01 0.70
C LEU A 175 -19.66 16.25 1.27
N VAL A 176 -18.86 17.21 1.77
CA VAL A 176 -19.36 18.51 2.20
C VAL A 176 -18.50 19.58 1.57
N ASP A 177 -19.07 20.34 0.63
CA ASP A 177 -18.44 21.51 0.03
C ASP A 177 -19.54 22.46 -0.44
N PHE A 178 -19.37 23.75 -0.24
CA PHE A 178 -20.38 24.76 -0.57
C PHE A 178 -20.04 25.55 -1.84
N ASP A 179 -18.86 25.28 -2.41
CA ASP A 179 -18.38 25.98 -3.59
C ASP A 179 -18.85 25.34 -4.90
N ARG A 180 -18.65 26.08 -5.98
CA ARG A 180 -18.77 25.61 -7.35
C ARG A 180 -17.39 25.35 -7.98
N VAL A 181 -17.36 24.58 -9.05
CA VAL A 181 -16.14 24.34 -9.82
C VAL A 181 -15.75 25.60 -10.59
N GLU A 182 -14.48 25.99 -10.50
CA GLU A 182 -13.92 27.15 -11.19
C GLU A 182 -12.68 26.77 -12.01
N VAL A 183 -12.51 27.41 -13.18
CA VAL A 183 -11.35 27.20 -14.07
C VAL A 183 -10.02 27.43 -13.33
N SER A 184 -9.97 28.47 -12.49
CA SER A 184 -8.80 28.86 -11.70
C SER A 184 -8.36 27.81 -10.66
N ASN A 185 -9.15 26.76 -10.47
CA ASN A 185 -8.97 25.72 -9.47
C ASN A 185 -8.61 24.35 -10.08
N LEU A 186 -8.79 24.18 -11.40
CA LEU A 186 -8.61 22.89 -12.08
C LEU A 186 -7.18 22.36 -12.08
N GLN A 187 -6.16 23.24 -11.96
CA GLN A 187 -4.75 22.84 -11.88
C GLN A 187 -4.39 22.01 -10.64
N ARG A 188 -5.28 21.93 -9.64
CA ARG A 188 -5.08 21.16 -8.40
C ARG A 188 -6.29 20.33 -7.98
N GLN A 189 -7.48 20.61 -8.51
CA GLN A 189 -8.72 19.90 -8.16
C GLN A 189 -9.05 18.85 -9.21
N ILE A 190 -8.28 17.76 -9.20
CA ILE A 190 -8.27 16.72 -10.23
C ILE A 190 -9.55 15.85 -10.31
N LEU A 191 -10.52 16.05 -9.41
CA LEU A 191 -11.84 15.45 -9.55
C LEU A 191 -12.63 16.04 -10.71
N TYR A 192 -12.39 17.31 -11.03
CA TYR A 192 -13.21 18.08 -11.96
C TYR A 192 -12.52 18.30 -13.30
N THR A 193 -13.33 18.54 -14.30
CA THR A 193 -12.93 18.86 -15.66
C THR A 193 -13.48 20.22 -16.06
N THR A 194 -13.05 20.74 -17.22
CA THR A 194 -13.61 21.99 -17.77
C THR A 194 -15.12 21.92 -18.01
N ALA A 195 -15.66 20.71 -18.25
CA ALA A 195 -17.10 20.52 -18.45
C ALA A 195 -17.92 20.72 -17.15
N ASP A 196 -17.26 20.67 -15.99
CA ASP A 196 -17.92 20.78 -14.70
C ASP A 196 -17.98 22.23 -14.17
N VAL A 197 -17.34 23.18 -14.86
CA VAL A 197 -17.25 24.59 -14.43
C VAL A 197 -18.65 25.18 -14.22
N GLY A 198 -18.86 25.77 -13.04
CA GLY A 198 -20.15 26.32 -12.62
C GLY A 198 -21.07 25.33 -11.91
N HIS A 199 -20.82 24.02 -11.97
CA HIS A 199 -21.55 23.04 -11.18
C HIS A 199 -21.11 23.07 -9.72
N ALA A 200 -21.99 22.62 -8.80
CA ALA A 200 -21.62 22.45 -7.41
C ALA A 200 -20.54 21.36 -7.31
N LYS A 201 -19.51 21.60 -6.48
CA LYS A 201 -18.40 20.66 -6.33
C LYS A 201 -18.88 19.28 -5.86
N VAL A 202 -19.80 19.24 -4.90
CA VAL A 202 -20.32 17.99 -4.34
C VAL A 202 -21.06 17.15 -5.38
N ASP A 203 -21.83 17.78 -6.27
CA ASP A 203 -22.55 17.08 -7.35
C ASP A 203 -21.59 16.50 -8.39
N ALA A 204 -20.69 17.33 -8.91
CA ALA A 204 -19.70 16.88 -9.89
C ALA A 204 -18.78 15.78 -9.32
N ALA A 205 -18.39 15.90 -8.04
CA ALA A 205 -17.61 14.90 -7.35
C ALA A 205 -18.39 13.58 -7.17
N ARG A 206 -19.66 13.63 -6.72
CA ARG A 206 -20.51 12.45 -6.61
C ARG A 206 -20.58 11.70 -7.92
N ASP A 207 -20.97 12.39 -8.99
CA ASP A 207 -21.17 11.79 -10.30
C ASP A 207 -19.87 11.13 -10.81
N ARG A 208 -18.72 11.81 -10.60
CA ARG A 208 -17.41 11.29 -10.99
C ARG A 208 -17.00 10.05 -10.19
N LEU A 209 -17.15 10.09 -8.87
CA LEU A 209 -16.75 8.99 -7.98
C LEU A 209 -17.64 7.76 -8.21
N GLN A 210 -18.93 7.97 -8.43
CA GLN A 210 -19.90 6.90 -8.66
C GLN A 210 -19.71 6.27 -10.05
N ALA A 211 -19.35 7.06 -11.07
CA ALA A 211 -18.95 6.54 -12.37
C ALA A 211 -17.64 5.71 -12.30
N MET A 212 -16.69 6.12 -11.45
CA MET A 212 -15.44 5.37 -11.25
C MET A 212 -15.67 4.04 -10.50
N ASN A 213 -16.47 4.07 -9.44
CA ASN A 213 -16.81 2.89 -8.67
C ASN A 213 -18.30 2.89 -8.29
N PRO A 214 -19.15 2.21 -9.10
CA PRO A 214 -20.59 2.11 -8.82
C PRO A 214 -20.93 1.42 -7.49
N GLY A 215 -19.97 0.67 -6.91
CA GLY A 215 -20.13 0.03 -5.60
C GLY A 215 -19.96 0.98 -4.41
N ALA A 216 -19.48 2.21 -4.63
CA ALA A 216 -19.38 3.24 -3.59
C ALA A 216 -20.65 4.11 -3.59
N HIS A 217 -21.33 4.18 -2.45
CA HIS A 217 -22.47 5.06 -2.24
C HIS A 217 -21.98 6.46 -1.85
N VAL A 218 -22.14 7.43 -2.74
CA VAL A 218 -21.65 8.80 -2.51
C VAL A 218 -22.82 9.73 -2.17
N ILE A 219 -22.72 10.38 -1.01
CA ILE A 219 -23.69 11.34 -0.49
C ILE A 219 -23.08 12.72 -0.65
N ALA A 220 -23.81 13.65 -1.27
CA ALA A 220 -23.38 14.99 -1.63
C ALA A 220 -24.44 16.01 -1.20
#